data_AF-I1CAH9-F1
#
_entry.id   AF-I1CAH9-F1
#
_cell.length_a   1.000
_cell.length_b   1.000
_cell.length_c   1.000
_cell.angle_alpha   90.00
_cell.angle_beta   90.00
_cell.angle_gamma   90.00
#
_symmetry.space_group_name_H-M   'P 1'
#
loop_
_entity.id
_entity.type
_entity.pdbx_description
1 polymer ?
#
loop_
_entity_poly.entity_id
_entity_poly.type
_entity_poly.pdbx_seq_one_letter_code
_entity_poly.pdbx_strand_id
1 'polypeptide(L)'
;MRLFDFGAFFIYCGFVGLLALFYKILPGEDVHGTLMRDKTRLNYAVSFFVYINSFNSNKLLALGGNSGNSIYDFMIGRELNPHIGSFDIKFFTELRPGLIGWLFINYCLAAKQFINLGYITKSMVLVQFLQSWYVVDALWYEKALLTTMDITTDGFGFMLAFGCYSWVPFNYTLQARYLVDFPRTISWLEFGIILFVNFLGYYIFRSSNLQKNEFRENPTSKRSKRKQ
;
A
#
# COMPACT_ATOMS: atom_id res chain seq x y z
N MET A 1 -26.82 -7.39 16.18
CA MET A 1 -25.59 -7.01 15.45
C MET A 1 -25.58 -7.77 14.13
N ARG A 2 -25.92 -7.14 12.99
CA ARG A 2 -25.93 -7.84 11.68
C ARG A 2 -24.48 -7.93 11.19
N LEU A 3 -23.97 -9.15 11.05
CA LEU A 3 -22.61 -9.46 10.58
C LEU A 3 -22.40 -9.15 9.08
N PHE A 4 -23.47 -8.90 8.33
CA PHE A 4 -23.43 -8.63 6.88
C PHE A 4 -24.26 -7.38 6.55
N ASP A 5 -23.61 -6.37 5.99
CA ASP A 5 -24.23 -5.12 5.51
C ASP A 5 -24.26 -5.15 3.98
N PHE A 6 -25.45 -5.25 3.40
CA PHE A 6 -25.64 -5.25 1.95
C PHE A 6 -25.12 -3.97 1.29
N GLY A 7 -25.12 -2.83 1.99
CA GLY A 7 -24.53 -1.60 1.49
C GLY A 7 -23.01 -1.71 1.32
N ALA A 8 -22.33 -2.31 2.29
CA ALA A 8 -20.89 -2.56 2.20
C ALA A 8 -20.57 -3.58 1.10
N PHE A 9 -21.42 -4.60 0.92
CA PHE A 9 -21.29 -5.56 -0.17
C PHE A 9 -21.41 -4.90 -1.54
N PHE A 10 -22.41 -4.03 -1.77
CA PHE A 10 -22.57 -3.34 -3.05
C PHE A 10 -21.47 -2.31 -3.33
N ILE A 11 -20.96 -1.61 -2.31
CA ILE A 11 -19.80 -0.72 -2.46
C ILE A 11 -18.55 -1.52 -2.82
N TYR A 12 -18.35 -2.67 -2.19
CA TYR A 12 -17.23 -3.56 -2.52
C TYR A 12 -17.35 -4.16 -3.92
N CYS A 13 -18.54 -4.62 -4.32
CA CYS A 13 -18.82 -5.07 -5.68
C CYS A 13 -18.66 -3.94 -6.71
N GLY A 14 -19.03 -2.71 -6.36
CA GLY A 14 -18.80 -1.51 -7.19
C GLY A 14 -17.32 -1.18 -7.35
N PHE A 15 -16.52 -1.32 -6.29
CA PHE A 15 -15.06 -1.16 -6.33
C PHE A 15 -14.40 -2.24 -7.20
N VAL A 16 -14.78 -3.51 -7.01
CA VAL A 16 -14.29 -4.62 -7.85
C VAL A 16 -14.74 -4.44 -9.31
N GLY A 17 -15.97 -3.97 -9.53
CA GLY A 17 -16.50 -3.64 -10.85
C GLY A 17 -15.76 -2.48 -11.53
N LEU A 18 -15.39 -1.45 -10.78
CA LEU A 18 -14.60 -0.32 -11.28
C LEU A 18 -13.17 -0.75 -11.64
N LEU A 19 -12.55 -1.59 -10.82
CA LEU A 19 -11.24 -2.20 -11.13
C LEU A 19 -11.32 -3.08 -12.39
N ALA A 20 -12.40 -3.85 -12.57
CA ALA A 20 -12.66 -4.64 -13.78
C ALA A 20 -12.97 -3.77 -15.01
N LEU A 21 -13.56 -2.59 -14.81
CA LEU A 21 -13.80 -1.60 -15.87
C LEU A 21 -12.47 -0.96 -16.33
N PHE A 22 -11.61 -0.60 -15.38
CA PHE A 22 -10.26 -0.10 -15.68
C PHE A 22 -9.38 -1.16 -16.35
N TYR A 23 -9.54 -2.44 -16.00
CA TYR A 23 -8.92 -3.55 -16.73
C TYR A 23 -9.33 -3.58 -18.22
N LYS A 24 -10.60 -3.26 -18.55
CA LYS A 24 -11.09 -3.25 -19.95
C LYS A 24 -10.77 -1.98 -20.75
N ILE A 25 -10.63 -0.83 -20.09
CA ILE A 25 -10.45 0.48 -20.76
C ILE A 25 -8.96 0.75 -21.08
N LEU A 26 -8.03 0.17 -20.32
CA LEU A 26 -6.58 0.29 -20.57
C LEU A 26 -6.13 -0.72 -21.64
N PRO A 27 -5.43 -0.30 -22.71
CA PRO A 27 -5.02 -1.22 -23.78
C PRO A 27 -3.89 -2.13 -23.31
N GLY A 28 -4.16 -3.44 -23.33
CA GLY A 28 -3.22 -4.54 -23.17
C GLY A 28 -3.83 -5.78 -23.83
N GLU A 29 -3.05 -6.55 -24.58
CA GLU A 29 -3.58 -7.74 -25.27
C GLU A 29 -4.07 -8.79 -24.26
N ASP A 30 -5.34 -9.19 -24.38
CA ASP A 30 -5.92 -10.27 -23.60
C ASP A 30 -5.38 -11.63 -24.10
N VAL A 31 -4.63 -12.35 -23.24
CA VAL A 31 -4.20 -13.73 -23.51
C VAL A 31 -5.08 -14.70 -22.73
N HIS A 32 -5.86 -15.51 -23.44
CA HIS A 32 -6.80 -16.46 -22.84
C HIS A 32 -6.10 -17.62 -22.12
N GLY A 33 -6.35 -17.77 -20.81
CA GLY A 33 -5.93 -18.93 -20.03
C GLY A 33 -6.73 -20.20 -20.35
N THR A 34 -6.14 -21.37 -20.09
CA THR A 34 -6.71 -22.68 -20.42
C THR A 34 -7.75 -23.18 -19.40
N LEU A 35 -8.82 -23.79 -19.90
CA LEU A 35 -9.88 -24.43 -19.13
C LEU A 35 -9.41 -25.79 -18.58
N MET A 36 -9.46 -26.01 -17.26
CA MET A 36 -9.28 -27.35 -16.70
C MET A 36 -10.59 -28.13 -16.66
N ARG A 37 -10.46 -29.46 -16.80
CA ARG A 37 -11.50 -30.46 -17.11
C ARG A 37 -12.52 -30.75 -15.98
N ASP A 38 -12.65 -29.89 -14.97
CA ASP A 38 -13.59 -30.12 -13.85
C ASP A 38 -14.44 -28.89 -13.46
N LYS A 39 -14.52 -27.90 -14.38
CA LYS A 39 -15.42 -26.73 -14.33
C LYS A 39 -15.44 -25.91 -13.03
N THR A 40 -14.39 -25.91 -12.22
CA THR A 40 -14.24 -25.00 -11.08
C THR A 40 -12.79 -24.57 -10.85
N ARG A 41 -12.59 -23.34 -10.32
CA ARG A 41 -11.69 -22.98 -9.21
C ARG A 41 -11.65 -21.47 -8.98
N LEU A 42 -11.67 -21.08 -7.70
CA LEU A 42 -11.27 -19.78 -7.17
C LEU A 42 -10.40 -20.08 -5.95
N ASN A 43 -9.22 -19.46 -5.84
CA ASN A 43 -8.66 -18.93 -4.59
C ASN A 43 -7.29 -18.27 -4.80
N TYR A 44 -7.09 -17.21 -4.01
CA TYR A 44 -6.03 -16.20 -4.06
C TYR A 44 -4.61 -16.80 -4.10
N ALA A 45 -3.90 -16.59 -5.22
CA ALA A 45 -2.62 -17.24 -5.50
C ALA A 45 -1.51 -16.27 -5.96
N VAL A 46 -1.45 -15.03 -5.46
CA VAL A 46 -0.31 -14.16 -5.83
C VAL A 46 1.00 -14.67 -5.22
N SER A 47 1.03 -14.98 -3.91
CA SER A 47 2.23 -15.50 -3.23
C SER A 47 2.59 -16.94 -3.64
N PHE A 48 1.58 -17.78 -3.92
CA PHE A 48 1.80 -19.16 -4.37
C PHE A 48 2.31 -19.20 -5.83
N PHE A 49 1.80 -18.32 -6.70
CA PHE A 49 2.30 -18.12 -8.07
C PHE A 49 3.75 -17.65 -8.09
N VAL A 50 4.11 -16.66 -7.27
CA VAL A 50 5.49 -16.14 -7.19
C VAL A 50 6.45 -17.17 -6.63
N TYR A 51 6.06 -17.89 -5.57
CA TYR A 51 6.91 -18.92 -4.98
C TYR A 51 7.20 -20.07 -5.97
N ILE A 52 6.20 -20.53 -6.73
CA ILE A 52 6.40 -21.56 -7.77
C ILE A 52 7.25 -21.00 -8.92
N ASN A 53 7.02 -19.76 -9.35
CA ASN A 53 7.78 -19.11 -10.43
C ASN A 53 9.26 -18.89 -10.06
N SER A 54 9.58 -18.79 -8.78
CA SER A 54 10.96 -18.62 -8.28
C SER A 54 11.87 -19.83 -8.51
N PHE A 55 11.31 -21.01 -8.81
CA PHE A 55 12.08 -22.22 -9.13
C PHE A 55 12.51 -22.32 -10.60
N ASN A 56 12.05 -21.40 -11.46
CA ASN A 56 12.53 -21.31 -12.84
C ASN A 56 13.96 -20.74 -12.92
N SER A 57 14.75 -21.24 -13.86
CA SER A 57 16.14 -20.78 -14.07
C SER A 57 16.20 -19.32 -14.54
N ASN A 58 17.18 -18.55 -14.03
CA ASN A 58 17.43 -17.10 -14.26
C ASN A 58 16.66 -16.09 -13.39
N LYS A 59 16.46 -16.36 -12.10
CA LYS A 59 15.87 -15.39 -11.15
C LYS A 59 16.88 -14.90 -10.11
N LEU A 60 16.86 -13.59 -9.83
CA LEU A 60 17.60 -12.99 -8.72
C LEU A 60 16.91 -13.37 -7.41
N LEU A 61 17.62 -14.12 -6.57
CA LEU A 61 17.10 -14.60 -5.30
C LEU A 61 17.40 -13.60 -4.19
N ALA A 62 16.43 -13.41 -3.29
CA ALA A 62 16.64 -12.62 -2.09
C ALA A 62 17.55 -13.38 -1.11
N LEU A 63 18.46 -12.66 -0.43
CA LEU A 63 19.44 -13.26 0.48
C LEU A 63 18.74 -13.97 1.67
N GLY A 64 17.61 -13.43 2.12
CA GLY A 64 16.77 -14.01 3.17
C GLY A 64 15.82 -15.11 2.70
N GLY A 65 15.65 -15.32 1.39
CA GLY A 65 14.69 -16.28 0.81
C GLY A 65 15.31 -17.58 0.31
N ASN A 66 16.56 -17.87 0.68
CA ASN A 66 17.32 -19.05 0.23
C ASN A 66 17.85 -19.88 1.42
N SER A 67 16.99 -20.09 2.43
CA SER A 67 17.35 -20.79 3.67
C SER A 67 17.35 -22.32 3.54
N GLY A 68 16.72 -22.86 2.49
CA GLY A 68 16.52 -24.31 2.30
C GLY A 68 15.29 -24.85 3.02
N ASN A 69 14.58 -24.04 3.81
CA ASN A 69 13.28 -24.39 4.40
C ASN A 69 12.15 -23.80 3.56
N SER A 70 11.40 -24.66 2.87
CA SER A 70 10.31 -24.27 1.96
C SER A 70 9.22 -23.41 2.59
N ILE A 71 8.92 -23.59 3.89
CA ILE A 71 7.89 -22.79 4.58
C ILE A 71 8.42 -21.38 4.84
N TYR A 72 9.67 -21.27 5.26
CA TYR A 72 10.30 -19.98 5.54
C TYR A 72 10.54 -19.19 4.25
N ASP A 73 11.03 -19.84 3.20
CA ASP A 73 11.28 -19.24 1.88
C ASP A 73 9.96 -18.78 1.20
N PHE A 74 8.84 -19.44 1.46
CA PHE A 74 7.51 -18.99 1.05
C PHE A 74 7.04 -17.74 1.80
N MET A 75 7.29 -17.69 3.12
CA MET A 75 6.88 -16.55 3.95
C MET A 75 7.66 -15.29 3.63
N ILE A 76 8.99 -15.38 3.54
CA ILE A 76 9.88 -14.24 3.23
C ILE A 76 9.87 -13.91 1.75
N GLY A 77 9.79 -14.91 0.88
CA GLY A 77 9.87 -14.74 -0.56
C GLY A 77 11.25 -15.07 -1.09
N ARG A 78 11.28 -16.01 -2.04
CA ARG A 78 12.50 -16.53 -2.64
C ARG A 78 13.02 -15.63 -3.77
N GLU A 79 12.14 -15.12 -4.62
CA GLU A 79 12.48 -14.16 -5.70
C GLU A 79 12.55 -12.73 -5.14
N LEU A 80 13.62 -12.00 -5.47
CA LEU A 80 13.85 -10.62 -4.98
C LEU A 80 12.77 -9.67 -5.50
N ASN A 81 12.63 -9.59 -6.82
CA ASN A 81 11.64 -8.76 -7.51
C ASN A 81 10.99 -9.61 -8.62
N PRO A 82 9.78 -10.16 -8.41
CA PRO A 82 9.09 -10.92 -9.43
C PRO A 82 8.52 -10.01 -10.51
N HIS A 83 8.87 -10.32 -11.75
CA HIS A 83 8.47 -9.55 -12.92
C HIS A 83 7.62 -10.36 -13.90
N ILE A 84 6.62 -9.71 -14.48
CA ILE A 84 5.89 -10.18 -15.66
C ILE A 84 6.23 -9.22 -16.80
N GLY A 85 7.23 -9.57 -17.62
CA GLY A 85 7.78 -8.64 -18.62
C GLY A 85 8.44 -7.43 -17.96
N SER A 86 8.00 -6.22 -18.29
CA SER A 86 8.46 -4.97 -17.67
C SER A 86 7.73 -4.61 -16.37
N PHE A 87 6.76 -5.42 -15.95
CA PHE A 87 5.95 -5.15 -14.76
C PHE A 87 6.60 -5.75 -13.52
N ASP A 88 7.12 -4.89 -12.64
CA ASP A 88 7.56 -5.28 -11.31
C ASP A 88 6.34 -5.42 -10.38
N ILE A 89 6.01 -6.67 -10.04
CA ILE A 89 4.86 -7.00 -9.20
C ILE A 89 5.02 -6.36 -7.83
N LYS A 90 6.22 -6.44 -7.26
CA LYS A 90 6.48 -6.01 -5.89
C LYS A 90 6.28 -4.51 -5.75
N PHE A 91 6.93 -3.75 -6.64
CA PHE A 91 6.76 -2.31 -6.72
C PHE A 91 5.31 -1.90 -6.97
N PHE A 92 4.62 -2.60 -7.88
CA PHE A 92 3.20 -2.36 -8.12
C PHE A 92 2.37 -2.59 -6.86
N THR A 93 2.57 -3.73 -6.17
CA THR A 93 1.77 -4.13 -5.01
C THR A 93 1.93 -3.20 -3.82
N GLU A 94 3.13 -2.69 -3.60
CA GLU A 94 3.44 -1.81 -2.48
C GLU A 94 2.78 -0.44 -2.66
N LEU A 95 2.90 0.14 -3.86
CA LEU A 95 2.47 1.52 -4.12
C LEU A 95 0.97 1.64 -4.42
N ARG A 96 0.44 0.76 -5.28
CA ARG A 96 -0.88 0.96 -5.88
C ARG A 96 -1.99 0.33 -5.06
N PRO A 97 -2.16 -1.01 -4.99
CA PRO A 97 -3.25 -1.59 -4.24
C PRO A 97 -3.10 -1.36 -2.73
N GLY A 98 -1.87 -1.23 -2.21
CA GLY A 98 -1.62 -0.91 -0.80
C GLY A 98 -2.03 0.52 -0.43
N LEU A 99 -1.30 1.53 -0.90
CA LEU A 99 -1.54 2.92 -0.48
C LEU A 99 -2.83 3.52 -1.04
N ILE A 100 -3.19 3.24 -2.30
CA ILE A 100 -4.44 3.74 -2.89
C ILE A 100 -5.64 3.01 -2.27
N GLY A 101 -5.51 1.70 -2.03
CA GLY A 101 -6.53 0.92 -1.32
C GLY A 101 -6.80 1.46 0.08
N TRP A 102 -5.75 1.84 0.81
CA TRP A 102 -5.87 2.52 2.09
C TRP A 102 -6.69 3.81 2.01
N LEU A 103 -6.38 4.73 1.08
CA LEU A 103 -7.16 5.96 0.92
C LEU A 103 -8.61 5.69 0.56
N PHE A 104 -8.85 4.73 -0.33
CA PHE A 104 -10.19 4.40 -0.77
C PHE A 104 -11.06 3.94 0.42
N ILE A 105 -10.55 3.04 1.25
CA ILE A 105 -11.29 2.57 2.44
C ILE A 105 -11.56 3.74 3.41
N ASN A 106 -10.61 4.64 3.62
CA ASN A 106 -10.83 5.83 4.44
C ASN A 106 -11.95 6.73 3.91
N TYR A 107 -12.00 7.00 2.60
CA TYR A 107 -13.08 7.76 2.01
C TYR A 107 -14.44 7.05 2.14
N CYS A 108 -14.47 5.72 2.01
CA CYS A 108 -15.68 4.93 2.28
C CYS A 108 -16.15 5.07 3.75
N LEU A 109 -15.22 5.10 4.71
CA LEU A 109 -15.52 5.29 6.13
C LEU A 109 -16.01 6.72 6.41
N ALA A 110 -15.41 7.74 5.79
CA ALA A 110 -15.89 9.11 5.87
C ALA A 110 -17.31 9.26 5.29
N ALA A 111 -17.59 8.61 4.15
CA ALA A 111 -18.93 8.55 3.57
C ALA A 111 -19.92 7.83 4.49
N LYS A 112 -19.51 6.74 5.16
CA LYS A 112 -20.36 6.07 6.15
C LYS A 112 -20.67 6.97 7.34
N GLN A 113 -19.70 7.74 7.83
CA GLN A 113 -19.94 8.73 8.90
C GLN A 113 -20.96 9.79 8.46
N PHE A 114 -20.84 10.29 7.23
CA PHE A 114 -21.79 11.26 6.68
C PHE A 114 -23.22 10.69 6.58
N ILE A 115 -23.38 9.44 6.13
CA ILE A 115 -24.70 8.79 6.06
C ILE A 115 -25.32 8.63 7.46
N ASN A 116 -24.52 8.30 8.47
CA ASN A 116 -25.02 8.06 9.82
C ASN A 116 -25.36 9.36 10.58
N LEU A 117 -24.60 10.44 10.38
CA LEU A 117 -24.72 11.68 11.17
C LEU A 117 -25.30 12.88 10.39
N GLY A 118 -25.32 12.82 9.06
CA GLY A 118 -25.64 13.95 8.18
C GLY A 118 -24.51 14.97 8.01
N TYR A 119 -23.38 14.80 8.71
CA TYR A 119 -22.19 15.63 8.59
C TYR A 119 -20.93 14.82 8.92
N ILE A 120 -19.76 15.33 8.52
CA ILE A 120 -18.46 14.73 8.79
C ILE A 120 -17.81 15.48 9.97
N THR A 121 -17.26 14.76 10.94
CA THR A 121 -16.63 15.40 12.10
C THR A 121 -15.29 16.04 11.71
N LYS A 122 -14.92 17.14 12.38
CA LYS A 122 -13.61 17.80 12.18
C LYS A 122 -12.42 16.84 12.34
N SER A 123 -12.53 15.86 13.24
CA SER A 123 -11.52 14.83 13.45
C SER A 123 -11.40 13.88 12.26
N MET A 124 -12.51 13.51 11.62
CA MET A 124 -12.51 12.68 10.42
C MET A 124 -11.90 13.42 9.23
N VAL A 125 -12.25 14.70 9.04
CA VAL A 125 -11.64 15.55 8.01
C VAL A 125 -10.12 15.63 8.21
N LEU A 126 -9.66 15.79 9.45
CA LEU A 126 -8.24 15.84 9.76
C LEU A 126 -7.53 14.52 9.43
N VAL A 127 -8.08 13.38 9.84
CA VAL A 127 -7.51 12.06 9.51
C VAL A 127 -7.44 11.88 7.99
N GLN A 128 -8.53 12.18 7.27
CA GLN A 128 -8.57 12.07 5.82
C GLN A 128 -7.52 12.97 5.17
N PHE A 129 -7.42 14.23 5.58
CA PHE A 129 -6.46 15.18 5.02
C PHE A 129 -5.02 14.72 5.25
N LEU A 130 -4.66 14.35 6.48
CA LEU A 130 -3.29 13.96 6.83
C LEU A 130 -2.86 12.66 6.13
N GLN A 131 -3.75 11.67 6.06
CA GLN A 131 -3.45 10.40 5.40
C GLN A 131 -3.42 10.55 3.87
N SER A 132 -4.31 11.39 3.30
CA SER A 132 -4.27 11.72 1.87
C SER A 132 -3.00 12.48 1.50
N TRP A 133 -2.59 13.44 2.33
CA TRP A 133 -1.33 14.16 2.15
C TRP A 133 -0.13 13.22 2.11
N TYR A 134 -0.06 12.28 3.06
CA TYR A 134 1.01 11.29 3.12
C TYR A 134 1.04 10.39 1.87
N VAL A 135 -0.10 9.88 1.42
CA VAL A 135 -0.14 9.00 0.24
C VAL A 135 0.19 9.77 -1.04
N VAL A 136 -0.31 11.00 -1.21
CA VAL A 136 0.05 11.84 -2.36
C VAL A 136 1.55 12.13 -2.39
N ASP A 137 2.14 12.44 -1.24
CA ASP A 137 3.58 12.64 -1.11
C ASP A 137 4.38 11.36 -1.44
N ALA A 138 3.90 10.19 -1.04
CA ALA A 138 4.51 8.91 -1.40
C ALA A 138 4.45 8.65 -2.93
N LEU A 139 3.33 8.96 -3.58
CA LEU A 139 3.17 8.84 -5.04
C LEU A 139 4.03 9.87 -5.79
N TRP A 140 4.20 11.08 -5.25
CA TRP A 140 5.03 12.12 -5.87
C TRP A 140 6.53 11.79 -5.83
N TYR A 141 6.98 11.15 -4.75
CA TYR A 141 8.37 10.73 -4.54
C TYR A 141 8.58 9.23 -4.74
N GLU A 142 7.88 8.64 -5.72
CA GLU A 142 7.94 7.22 -6.06
C GLU A 142 9.39 6.72 -6.30
N LYS A 143 10.27 7.56 -6.85
CA LYS A 143 11.70 7.23 -7.04
C LYS A 143 12.44 6.93 -5.73
N ALA A 144 12.05 7.56 -4.63
CA ALA A 144 12.67 7.31 -3.34
C ALA A 144 12.30 5.92 -2.80
N LEU A 145 11.13 5.40 -3.18
CA LEU A 145 10.65 4.07 -2.81
C LEU A 145 11.47 2.96 -3.46
N LEU A 146 12.04 3.18 -4.66
CA LEU A 146 12.97 2.23 -5.28
C LEU A 146 14.27 2.02 -4.47
N THR A 147 14.54 2.84 -3.46
CA THR A 147 15.73 2.75 -2.60
C THR A 147 15.43 2.14 -1.22
N THR A 148 14.21 1.67 -0.98
CA THR A 148 13.81 1.05 0.29
C THR A 148 14.37 -0.37 0.41
N MET A 149 14.49 -0.84 1.65
CA MET A 149 14.91 -2.20 1.98
C MET A 149 13.98 -3.21 1.32
N ASP A 150 12.67 -2.96 1.42
CA ASP A 150 11.62 -3.76 0.82
C ASP A 150 11.94 -4.02 -0.65
N ILE A 151 12.20 -3.01 -1.49
CA ILE A 151 12.51 -3.19 -2.93
C ILE A 151 13.92 -3.77 -3.18
N THR A 152 14.93 -3.33 -2.45
CA THR A 152 16.34 -3.60 -2.80
C THR A 152 16.91 -4.89 -2.23
N THR A 153 16.42 -5.36 -1.08
CA THR A 153 17.02 -6.51 -0.37
C THR A 153 16.05 -7.63 -0.08
N ASP A 154 14.78 -7.32 0.18
CA ASP A 154 13.82 -8.30 0.68
C ASP A 154 13.13 -9.05 -0.47
N GLY A 155 12.76 -10.31 -0.26
CA GLY A 155 12.02 -11.08 -1.25
C GLY A 155 10.55 -10.69 -1.32
N PHE A 156 9.90 -10.96 -2.45
CA PHE A 156 8.44 -10.84 -2.54
C PHE A 156 7.77 -12.17 -2.13
N GLY A 157 7.51 -12.32 -0.83
CA GLY A 157 6.85 -13.49 -0.24
C GLY A 157 5.43 -13.23 0.24
N PHE A 158 4.88 -14.19 0.98
CA PHE A 158 3.58 -14.02 1.64
C PHE A 158 3.56 -12.85 2.62
N MET A 159 4.65 -12.63 3.37
CA MET A 159 4.74 -11.54 4.35
C MET A 159 4.54 -10.17 3.69
N LEU A 160 5.27 -9.89 2.62
CA LEU A 160 5.20 -8.60 1.93
C LEU A 160 3.85 -8.43 1.20
N ALA A 161 3.37 -9.49 0.54
CA ALA A 161 2.07 -9.47 -0.12
C ALA A 161 0.92 -9.22 0.88
N PHE A 162 0.89 -9.95 2.00
CA PHE A 162 -0.09 -9.76 3.07
C PHE A 162 0.03 -8.35 3.70
N GLY A 163 1.26 -7.87 3.89
CA GLY A 163 1.55 -6.52 4.34
C GLY A 163 0.87 -5.46 3.49
N CYS A 164 1.09 -5.52 2.18
CA CYS A 164 0.59 -4.54 1.23
C CYS A 164 -0.93 -4.63 1.03
N TYR A 165 -1.49 -5.84 0.88
CA TYR A 165 -2.90 -6.01 0.53
C TYR A 165 -3.85 -5.94 1.73
N SER A 166 -3.40 -6.43 2.89
CA SER A 166 -4.28 -6.60 4.04
C SER A 166 -3.84 -5.72 5.19
N TRP A 167 -2.56 -5.78 5.58
CA TRP A 167 -2.12 -5.09 6.78
C TRP A 167 -2.25 -3.57 6.67
N VAL A 168 -1.70 -2.97 5.62
CA VAL A 168 -1.73 -1.51 5.42
C VAL A 168 -3.16 -0.99 5.28
N PRO A 169 -4.00 -1.49 4.35
CA PRO A 169 -5.33 -0.93 4.15
C PRO A 169 -6.26 -1.12 5.34
N PHE A 170 -6.17 -2.22 6.09
CA PHE A 170 -7.07 -2.46 7.23
C PHE A 170 -6.59 -1.88 8.56
N ASN A 171 -5.29 -1.87 8.84
CA ASN A 171 -4.79 -1.30 10.10
C ASN A 171 -4.67 0.23 10.02
N TYR A 172 -4.27 0.79 8.88
CA TYR A 172 -4.01 2.23 8.78
C TYR A 172 -5.31 3.04 8.63
N THR A 173 -6.45 2.37 8.49
CA THR A 173 -7.80 2.97 8.49
C THR A 173 -8.46 2.88 9.86
N LEU A 174 -7.81 2.28 10.87
CA LEU A 174 -8.41 2.09 12.21
C LEU A 174 -8.85 3.40 12.85
N GLN A 175 -8.12 4.50 12.62
CA GLN A 175 -8.48 5.82 13.13
C GLN A 175 -9.79 6.32 12.52
N ALA A 176 -9.95 6.19 11.19
CA ALA A 176 -11.18 6.53 10.51
C ALA A 176 -12.32 5.60 10.96
N ARG A 177 -12.05 4.28 11.07
CA ARG A 177 -13.05 3.31 11.53
C ARG A 177 -13.55 3.62 12.94
N TYR A 178 -12.63 3.92 13.85
CA TYR A 178 -12.95 4.32 15.21
C TYR A 178 -13.83 5.58 15.23
N LEU A 179 -13.56 6.57 14.38
CA LEU A 179 -14.37 7.80 14.29
C LEU A 179 -15.76 7.59 13.68
N VAL A 180 -15.97 6.52 12.90
CA VAL A 180 -17.32 6.14 12.44
C VAL A 180 -18.16 5.65 13.62
N ASP A 181 -17.58 4.80 14.47
CA ASP A 181 -18.29 4.18 15.60
C ASP A 181 -18.39 5.15 16.80
N PHE A 182 -17.38 6.01 17.00
CA PHE A 182 -17.30 7.00 18.07
C PHE A 182 -17.00 8.40 17.50
N PRO A 183 -18.02 9.12 16.99
CA PRO A 183 -17.83 10.42 16.38
C PRO A 183 -17.43 11.46 17.43
N ARG A 184 -16.20 11.98 17.30
CA ARG A 184 -15.67 13.07 18.13
C ARG A 184 -15.47 14.32 17.27
N THR A 185 -15.96 15.45 17.74
CA THR A 185 -15.65 16.77 17.17
C THR A 185 -14.67 17.51 18.08
N ILE A 186 -13.48 17.79 17.57
CA ILE A 186 -12.43 18.52 18.29
C ILE A 186 -12.61 20.04 18.22
N SER A 187 -12.05 20.74 19.20
CA SER A 187 -11.92 22.20 19.21
C SER A 187 -10.96 22.68 18.12
N TRP A 188 -11.04 23.96 17.75
CA TRP A 188 -10.11 24.54 16.77
C TRP A 188 -8.66 24.59 17.26
N LEU A 189 -8.45 24.68 18.58
CA LEU A 189 -7.12 24.63 19.19
C LEU A 189 -6.49 23.25 19.03
N GLU A 190 -7.22 22.18 19.39
CA GLU A 190 -6.74 20.81 19.20
C GLU A 190 -6.45 20.52 17.72
N PHE A 191 -7.31 20.99 16.81
CA PHE A 191 -7.11 20.86 15.37
C PHE A 191 -5.80 21.51 14.92
N GLY A 192 -5.53 22.74 15.37
CA GLY A 192 -4.29 23.46 15.07
C GLY A 192 -3.04 22.79 15.62
N ILE A 193 -3.09 22.27 16.85
CA ILE A 193 -1.97 21.56 17.48
C ILE A 193 -1.63 20.29 16.70
N ILE A 194 -2.63 19.48 16.32
CA ILE A 194 -2.40 18.24 15.57
C ILE A 194 -1.80 18.53 14.19
N LEU A 195 -2.30 19.56 13.49
CA LEU A 195 -1.72 19.99 12.23
C LEU A 195 -0.27 20.44 12.40
N PHE A 196 0.01 21.25 13.42
CA PHE A 196 1.37 21.72 13.68
C PHE A 196 2.34 20.57 13.92
N VAL A 197 1.97 19.60 14.76
CA VAL A 197 2.79 18.40 15.01
C VAL A 197 3.00 17.60 13.73
N ASN A 198 1.96 17.43 12.90
CA ASN A 198 2.08 16.71 11.64
C ASN A 198 3.03 17.41 10.66
N PHE A 199 2.86 18.72 10.43
CA PHE A 199 3.72 19.49 9.52
C PHE A 199 5.16 19.58 10.03
N LEU A 200 5.38 19.68 11.34
CA LEU A 200 6.71 19.64 11.93
C LEU A 200 7.38 18.28 11.68
N GLY A 201 6.64 17.19 11.92
CA GLY A 201 7.10 15.83 11.62
C GLY A 201 7.41 15.64 10.13
N TYR A 202 6.53 16.13 9.25
CA TYR A 202 6.72 16.10 7.80
C TYR A 202 7.97 16.87 7.37
N TYR A 203 8.20 18.06 7.93
CA TYR A 203 9.40 18.86 7.64
C TYR A 203 10.68 18.11 8.03
N ILE A 204 10.71 17.52 9.24
CA ILE A 204 11.86 16.73 9.71
C ILE A 204 12.09 15.51 8.82
N PHE A 205 11.02 14.77 8.49
CA PHE A 205 11.06 13.58 7.65
C PHE A 205 11.60 13.90 6.24
N ARG A 206 11.05 14.93 5.61
CA ARG A 206 11.43 15.33 4.25
C ARG A 206 12.84 15.93 4.22
N SER A 207 13.17 16.80 5.16
CA SER A 207 14.51 17.40 5.25
C SER A 207 15.59 16.33 5.44
N SER A 208 15.33 15.30 6.26
CA SER A 208 16.29 14.23 6.50
C SER A 208 16.48 13.34 5.26
N ASN A 209 15.39 13.00 4.56
CA ASN A 209 15.47 12.21 3.33
C ASN A 209 16.12 12.96 2.17
N LEU A 210 15.84 14.26 2.01
CA LEU A 210 16.53 15.10 1.02
C LEU A 210 18.03 15.20 1.32
N GLN A 211 18.40 15.37 2.60
CA GLN A 211 19.81 15.38 3.00
C GLN A 211 20.51 14.03 2.71
N LYS A 212 19.82 12.91 2.97
CA LYS A 212 20.33 11.57 2.66
C LYS A 212 20.53 11.36 1.17
N ASN A 213 19.57 11.79 0.34
CA ASN A 213 19.65 11.65 -1.11
C ASN A 213 20.75 12.54 -1.71
N GLU A 214 20.86 13.79 -1.27
CA GLU A 214 21.91 14.72 -1.70
C GLU A 214 23.32 14.18 -1.38
N PHE A 215 23.50 13.59 -0.20
CA PHE A 215 24.77 12.95 0.19
C PHE A 215 25.13 11.77 -0.72
N ARG A 216 24.14 10.94 -1.09
CA ARG A 216 24.33 9.77 -1.95
C ARG A 216 24.64 10.15 -3.40
N GLU A 217 24.06 11.25 -3.88
CA GLU A 217 24.29 11.74 -5.26
C GLU A 217 25.60 12.52 -5.39
N ASN A 218 25.97 13.35 -4.40
CA ASN A 218 27.18 14.16 -4.44
C ASN A 218 27.85 14.28 -3.05
N PRO A 219 28.72 13.31 -2.70
CA PRO A 219 29.37 13.27 -1.38
C PRO A 219 30.18 14.53 -1.02
N THR A 220 30.67 15.25 -2.03
CA THR A 220 31.56 16.42 -1.91
C THR A 220 30.84 17.77 -1.83
N SER A 221 29.50 17.82 -1.86
CA SER A 221 28.75 19.08 -1.81
C SER A 221 29.02 19.88 -0.53
N LYS A 222 29.00 21.22 -0.60
CA LYS A 222 29.21 22.12 0.56
C LYS A 222 28.18 21.90 1.70
N ARG A 223 27.01 21.33 1.40
CA ARG A 223 25.95 21.04 2.38
C ARG A 223 26.17 19.72 3.11
N SER A 224 26.80 18.75 2.45
CA SER A 224 27.28 17.47 3.02
C SER A 224 28.38 17.70 4.07
N LYS A 225 29.34 18.60 3.78
CA LYS A 225 30.48 18.88 4.67
C LYS A 225 30.17 19.71 5.91
N ARG A 226 28.96 20.27 6.06
CA ARG A 226 28.60 21.15 7.20
C ARG A 226 28.33 20.41 8.51
N LYS A 227 28.43 19.08 8.55
CA LYS A 227 28.10 18.23 9.71
C LYS A 227 29.17 17.19 10.08
N GLN A 228 30.36 17.24 9.47
CA GLN A 228 31.55 16.59 10.03
C GLN A 228 32.28 17.58 10.93
#